data_AF-A0A1Y4K6C5-F1
#
_entry.id   AF-A0A1Y4K6C5-F1
#
_cell.length_a   1.000
_cell.length_b   1.000
_cell.length_c   1.000
_cell.angle_alpha   90.00
_cell.angle_beta   90.00
_cell.angle_gamma   90.00
#
_symmetry.space_group_name_H-M   'P 1'
#
loop_
_entity.id
_entity.type
_entity.pdbx_description
1 polymer ?
#
loop_
_entity_poly.entity_id
_entity_poly.type
_entity_poly.pdbx_seq_one_letter_code
_entity_poly.pdbx_strand_id
1 'polypeptide(L)' 'MILGMGVPEIAIILLVVLVIFGPKNLPKLGSAIGKTVKNVREGMEDGVDETPEAEPAVARFSDDDDAVS' A
#
# COMPACT_ATOMS: atom_id res chain seq x y z
N MET A 1 -14.58 23.25 -21.11
CA MET A 1 -14.95 22.10 -21.97
C MET A 1 -13.72 21.22 -22.25
N ILE A 2 -13.15 20.57 -21.22
CA ILE A 2 -12.01 19.61 -21.35
C ILE A 2 -12.21 18.37 -20.46
N LEU A 3 -13.12 18.43 -19.48
CA LEU A 3 -13.55 17.27 -18.66
C LEU A 3 -14.58 16.37 -19.39
N GLY A 4 -14.59 16.40 -20.73
CA GLY A 4 -15.49 15.62 -21.57
C GLY A 4 -14.91 14.29 -22.05
N MET A 5 -13.66 13.98 -21.69
CA MET A 5 -13.11 12.63 -21.86
C MET A 5 -13.57 11.82 -20.65
N GLY A 6 -14.82 11.39 -20.69
CA GLY A 6 -15.40 10.62 -19.62
C GLY A 6 -14.90 9.19 -19.62
N VAL A 7 -15.44 8.41 -18.69
CA VAL A 7 -15.34 6.95 -18.70
C VAL A 7 -15.68 6.33 -20.08
N PRO A 8 -16.63 6.85 -20.90
CA PRO A 8 -16.95 6.28 -22.21
C PRO A 8 -15.77 6.29 -23.20
N GLU A 9 -15.05 7.40 -23.33
CA GLU A 9 -13.92 7.54 -24.25
C GLU A 9 -12.78 6.59 -23.86
N ILE A 10 -12.46 6.53 -22.56
CA ILE A 10 -11.46 5.60 -22.02
C ILE A 10 -11.89 4.14 -22.26
N ALA A 11 -13.19 3.83 -22.12
CA ALA A 11 -13.70 2.49 -22.39
C ALA A 11 -13.56 2.08 -23.86
N ILE A 12 -13.74 3.00 -24.82
CA ILE A 12 -13.52 2.73 -26.25
C ILE A 12 -12.04 2.43 -26.53
N ILE A 13 -11.12 3.23 -25.98
CA ILE A 13 -9.67 3.00 -26.14
C ILE A 13 -9.29 1.65 -25.53
N LEU A 14 -9.79 1.36 -24.32
CA LEU A 14 -9.64 0.05 -23.69
C LEU A 14 -10.14 -1.06 -24.61
N LEU A 15 -11.33 -0.94 -25.18
CA LEU A 15 -11.89 -1.95 -26.09
C LEU A 15 -10.93 -2.28 -27.24
N VAL A 16 -10.34 -1.27 -27.89
CA VAL A 16 -9.36 -1.47 -28.98
C VAL A 16 -8.11 -2.19 -28.48
N VAL A 17 -7.57 -1.77 -27.34
CA VAL A 17 -6.42 -2.44 -26.69
C VAL A 17 -6.77 -3.88 -26.32
N LEU A 18 -7.98 -4.14 -25.81
CA LEU A 18 -8.49 -5.46 -25.49
C LEU A 18 -8.65 -6.35 -26.73
N VAL A 19 -8.91 -5.80 -27.91
CA VAL A 19 -8.97 -6.59 -29.15
C VAL A 19 -7.57 -7.05 -29.57
N ILE A 20 -6.56 -6.19 -29.44
CA ILE A 20 -5.17 -6.51 -29.81
C ILE A 20 -4.54 -7.46 -28.78
N PHE A 21 -4.65 -7.12 -27.49
CA PHE A 21 -4.01 -7.87 -26.42
C PHE A 21 -4.89 -8.98 -25.84
N GLY A 22 -6.21 -8.90 -25.98
CA GLY A 22 -7.16 -9.84 -25.38
C GLY A 22 -7.49 -9.52 -23.90
N PRO A 23 -8.76 -9.64 -23.46
CA PRO A 23 -9.16 -9.38 -22.08
C PRO A 23 -8.49 -10.30 -21.07
N LYS A 24 -8.08 -11.50 -21.48
CA LYS A 24 -7.42 -12.49 -20.59
C LYS A 24 -5.98 -12.10 -20.24
N ASN A 25 -5.33 -11.28 -21.05
CA ASN A 25 -3.94 -10.88 -20.81
C ASN A 25 -3.84 -9.69 -19.83
N LEU A 26 -4.88 -8.86 -19.70
CA LEU A 26 -4.93 -7.74 -18.75
C LEU A 26 -4.81 -8.17 -17.29
N PRO A 27 -5.60 -9.14 -16.76
CA PRO A 27 -5.44 -9.64 -15.39
C PRO A 27 -4.07 -10.29 -15.16
N LYS A 28 -3.52 -10.97 -16.18
CA LYS A 28 -2.22 -11.65 -16.10
C LYS A 28 -1.08 -10.64 -15.98
N LEU A 29 -1.07 -9.60 -16.81
CA LEU A 29 -0.13 -8.47 -16.77
C LEU A 29 -0.29 -7.68 -15.46
N GLY A 30 -1.53 -7.37 -15.08
CA GLY A 30 -1.83 -6.67 -13.83
C GLY A 30 -1.40 -7.44 -12.59
N SER A 31 -1.55 -8.76 -12.57
CA SER A 31 -1.07 -9.60 -11.47
C SER A 31 0.46 -9.65 -11.38
N ALA A 32 1.17 -9.66 -12.51
CA ALA A 32 2.62 -9.65 -12.53
C ALA A 32 3.20 -8.29 -12.07
N ILE A 33 2.62 -7.19 -12.57
CA ILE A 33 2.97 -5.83 -12.14
C ILE A 33 2.59 -5.63 -10.67
N GLY A 34 1.41 -6.08 -10.26
CA GLY A 34 0.91 -5.96 -8.90
C GLY A 34 1.80 -6.67 -7.87
N LYS A 35 2.29 -7.88 -8.19
CA LYS A 35 3.29 -8.57 -7.36
C LYS A 35 4.61 -7.80 -7.28
N THR A 36 5.07 -7.23 -8.38
CA THR A 36 6.29 -6.41 -8.41
C THR A 36 6.13 -5.16 -7.54
N VAL A 37 5.03 -4.41 -7.72
CA VAL A 37 4.72 -3.22 -6.92
C VAL A 37 4.53 -3.57 -5.45
N LYS A 38 3.88 -4.69 -5.14
CA LYS A 38 3.72 -5.18 -3.76
C LYS A 38 5.08 -5.42 -3.10
N ASN A 39 5.96 -6.16 -3.75
CA ASN A 39 7.29 -6.44 -3.20
C ASN A 39 8.17 -5.18 -3.08
N VAL A 40 8.04 -4.25 -4.03
CA VAL A 40 8.71 -2.94 -3.96
C VAL A 40 8.18 -2.13 -2.79
N ARG A 41 6.86 -2.12 -2.59
CA ARG A 41 6.22 -1.41 -1.48
C ARG A 41 6.62 -2.02 -0.13
N GLU A 42 6.57 -3.33 0.01
CA GLU A 42 7.01 -4.05 1.22
C GLU A 42 8.49 -3.73 1.54
N GLY A 43 9.38 -3.81 0.55
CA GLY A 43 10.79 -3.43 0.75
C GLY A 43 11.03 -1.94 1.02
N MET A 44 10.11 -1.06 0.64
CA MET A 44 10.14 0.36 1.01
C MET A 44 9.57 0.61 2.41
N GLU A 45 8.59 -0.18 2.86
CA GLU A 45 8.04 -0.14 4.23
C GLU A 45 9.08 -0.71 5.23
N ASP A 46 9.68 -1.86 4.93
CA ASP A 46 10.73 -2.49 5.76
C ASP A 46 11.99 -1.59 5.92
N GLY A 47 12.31 -0.77 4.90
CA GLY A 47 13.43 0.17 4.96
C GLY A 47 13.13 1.48 5.70
N VAL A 48 11.88 1.72 6.09
CA VAL A 48 11.46 2.88 6.90
C VAL A 48 11.29 2.49 8.38
N ASP A 49 11.06 1.20 8.66
CA ASP A 49 10.92 0.62 10.01
C ASP A 49 12.25 0.22 10.68
N GLU A 50 13.42 0.56 10.11
CA GLU A 50 14.71 0.53 10.83
C GLU A 50 14.92 1.73 11.77
N THR A 51 13.85 2.45 12.14
CA THR A 51 13.88 3.25 13.36
C THR A 51 13.50 2.31 14.49
N PRO A 52 14.38 2.00 15.45
CA PRO A 52 14.03 1.12 16.54
C PRO A 52 12.81 1.73 17.21
N GLU A 53 11.71 0.99 17.21
CA GLU A 53 10.53 1.26 18.00
C GLU A 53 11.02 1.65 19.39
N ALA A 54 10.85 2.93 19.72
CA ALA A 54 11.28 3.47 20.98
C ALA A 54 10.57 2.68 22.07
N GLU A 55 11.33 1.80 22.73
CA GLU A 55 10.90 1.15 23.96
C GLU A 55 10.35 2.27 24.87
N PRO A 56 9.09 2.19 25.33
CA PRO A 56 8.62 3.12 26.33
C PRO A 56 9.37 2.82 27.62
N ALA A 57 10.51 3.50 27.79
CA ALA A 57 11.05 3.80 29.09
C ALA A 57 9.99 4.60 29.86
N VAL A 58 9.88 4.28 31.15
CA VAL A 58 9.12 4.99 32.20
C VAL A 58 7.59 4.69 32.16
N ALA A 59 7.00 4.01 33.15
CA ALA A 59 7.13 4.28 34.57
C ALA A 59 6.97 3.01 35.42
N ARG A 60 8.04 2.65 36.14
CA ARG A 60 7.90 2.06 37.47
C ARG A 60 7.38 3.19 38.36
N PHE A 61 6.08 3.24 38.59
CA PHE A 61 5.54 3.88 39.78
C PHE A 61 5.84 2.95 40.94
N SER A 62 6.98 3.18 41.55
CA SER A 62 7.20 2.89 42.96
C SER A 62 6.33 3.89 43.74
N ASP A 63 5.17 3.42 44.19
CA ASP A 63 4.50 3.92 45.39
C ASP A 63 4.45 2.76 46.39
N ASP A 64 5.64 2.31 46.79
CA ASP A 64 5.89 1.69 48.09
C ASP A 64 6.08 2.84 49.10
N ASP A 65 5.00 3.53 49.46
CA ASP A 65 4.96 4.44 50.61
C ASP A 65 3.50 4.64 51.02
N ASP A 66 2.96 3.69 51.79
CA ASP A 66 1.96 3.93 52.84
C ASP A 66 1.57 2.60 53.52
N ALA A 67 2.59 1.95 54.07
CA ALA A 67 2.42 1.11 55.25
C ALA A 67 3.41 1.62 56.29
N VAL A 68 2.88 2.16 57.40
CA VAL A 68 3.47 2.36 58.76
C VAL A 68 3.32 3.81 59.25
N SER A 69 2.17 4.11 59.85
CA SER A 69 2.01 4.56 61.25
C SER A 69 0.55 4.87 61.56
#